data_AF-A0A7V4XAM6-F1
#
_entry.id   AF-A0A7V4XAM6-F1
#
_cell.length_a   1.000
_cell.length_b   1.000
_cell.length_c   1.000
_cell.angle_alpha   90.00
_cell.angle_beta   90.00
_cell.angle_gamma   90.00
#
_symmetry.space_group_name_H-M   'P 1'
#
loop_
_entity.id
_entity.type
_entity.pdbx_description
1 polymer ?
#
loop_
_entity_poly.entity_id
_entity_poly.type
_entity_poly.pdbx_seq_one_letter_code
_entity_poly.pdbx_strand_id
1 'polypeptide(L)'
;MSLFRYEAVDKTGRVVHGVMDAVNEQQVTQKLLQMGYTARAVYTPGAKQTTVQTAVPHQAVSQAQAPAAGGAPVSVKSCVPPWALANFFRQVATLVKSGIPLYQSFSDMAFTTRNRHLKKACAEMQQALQNGQKLSGAMAKFPHIFPVYTTASVWAGELTGKVDVALEEIATDLEREASDTRYGWIGWGLTKLTVVFCVFLLPCLNISKYLNAAFSNTTNEALKKMFTIFVASFFRALPIAIVVVAGFFAWGRLKHVPGVRRVLDSILLRMPVWGKLQRYRSMARFLHVLDSLYAAGISPATAWDAASLTARNNEIASKLRGARINMPNAERLSDMFQIAGVFESEDIGMATAGEKSGRLPETLGNLSYVYEDKAASLKTAGRIIAIHAIIISQILLTGVAAILMMTGYRQFLDPFLNGSMGP
;
A
#
# COMPACT_ATOMS: atom_id res chain seq x y z
N MET A 1 -61.99 5.58 6.76
CA MET A 1 -61.12 4.38 6.79
C MET A 1 -59.69 4.86 6.74
N SER A 2 -58.79 4.25 7.51
CA SER A 2 -57.37 4.58 7.50
C SER A 2 -56.62 3.57 6.64
N LEU A 3 -55.69 4.05 5.81
CA LEU A 3 -54.82 3.23 4.97
C LEU A 3 -53.67 2.68 5.82
N PHE A 4 -53.70 1.40 6.19
CA PHE A 4 -52.63 0.77 6.95
C PHE A 4 -51.59 0.18 6.01
N ARG A 5 -50.31 0.44 6.27
CA ARG A 5 -49.22 -0.26 5.57
C ARG A 5 -48.85 -1.53 6.35
N TYR A 6 -48.72 -2.65 5.67
CA TYR A 6 -48.39 -3.93 6.30
C TYR A 6 -47.20 -4.63 5.63
N GLU A 7 -46.50 -5.44 6.41
CA GLU A 7 -45.56 -6.46 5.98
C GLU A 7 -46.11 -7.82 6.40
N ALA A 8 -46.32 -8.73 5.45
CA ALA A 8 -46.85 -10.07 5.71
C ALA A 8 -46.03 -11.14 4.98
N VAL A 9 -46.13 -12.38 5.42
CA VAL A 9 -45.36 -13.51 4.89
C VAL A 9 -46.33 -14.54 4.29
N ASP A 10 -46.04 -15.00 3.08
CA ASP A 10 -46.79 -16.07 2.42
C ASP A 10 -46.40 -17.45 2.99
N LYS A 11 -47.20 -18.49 2.73
CA LYS A 11 -46.96 -19.89 3.16
C LYS A 11 -45.60 -20.44 2.70
N THR A 12 -44.99 -19.84 1.68
CA THR A 12 -43.64 -20.19 1.19
C THR A 12 -42.50 -19.38 1.83
N GLY A 13 -42.79 -18.53 2.84
CA GLY A 13 -41.80 -17.71 3.53
C GLY A 13 -41.38 -16.43 2.81
N ARG A 14 -42.08 -16.03 1.73
CA ARG A 14 -41.80 -14.78 1.00
C ARG A 14 -42.51 -13.60 1.66
N VAL A 15 -41.76 -12.52 1.88
CA VAL A 15 -42.28 -11.27 2.47
C VAL A 15 -42.96 -10.44 1.38
N VAL A 16 -44.18 -9.99 1.67
CA VAL A 16 -45.02 -9.15 0.79
C VAL A 16 -45.41 -7.88 1.55
N HIS A 17 -45.22 -6.73 0.89
CA HIS A 17 -45.60 -5.42 1.42
C HIS A 17 -46.83 -4.90 0.68
N GLY A 18 -47.75 -4.27 1.40
CA GLY A 18 -48.95 -3.69 0.81
C GLY A 18 -49.58 -2.61 1.66
N VAL A 19 -50.62 -2.00 1.13
CA VAL A 19 -51.46 -1.05 1.85
C VAL A 19 -52.90 -1.56 1.80
N MET A 20 -53.59 -1.55 2.94
CA MET A 20 -54.94 -2.08 3.06
C MET A 20 -55.82 -1.13 3.88
N ASP A 21 -57.04 -0.92 3.40
CA ASP A 21 -58.05 -0.17 4.13
C ASP A 21 -58.66 -1.01 5.26
N ALA A 22 -58.56 -0.48 6.47
CA ALA A 22 -59.12 -1.06 7.67
C ALA A 22 -59.53 0.03 8.68
N VAL A 23 -60.27 -0.37 9.69
CA VAL A 23 -60.69 0.49 10.81
C VAL A 23 -59.71 0.39 11.98
N ASN A 24 -59.08 -0.78 12.18
CA ASN A 24 -58.08 -1.01 13.22
C ASN A 24 -57.00 -2.02 12.76
N GLU A 25 -55.89 -2.07 13.48
CA GLU A 25 -54.76 -2.99 13.21
C GLU A 25 -55.20 -4.46 13.24
N GLN A 26 -56.09 -4.82 14.16
CA GLN A 26 -56.61 -6.19 14.30
C GLN A 26 -57.37 -6.66 13.05
N GLN A 27 -58.10 -5.76 12.37
CA GLN A 27 -58.83 -6.06 11.14
C GLN A 27 -57.88 -6.25 9.94
N VAL A 28 -56.73 -5.56 9.92
CA VAL A 28 -55.68 -5.80 8.90
C VAL A 28 -55.11 -7.21 9.06
N THR A 29 -54.75 -7.59 10.29
CA THR A 29 -54.22 -8.93 10.59
C THR A 29 -55.21 -10.03 10.25
N GLN A 30 -56.50 -9.85 10.57
CA GLN A 30 -57.54 -10.83 10.28
C GLN A 30 -57.81 -10.98 8.76
N LYS A 31 -57.81 -9.87 8.01
CA LYS A 31 -57.93 -9.89 6.54
C LYS A 31 -56.71 -10.56 5.88
N LEU A 32 -55.50 -10.29 6.37
CA LEU A 32 -54.28 -10.94 5.87
C LEU A 32 -54.30 -12.45 6.11
N LEU A 33 -54.80 -12.89 7.26
CA LEU A 33 -54.94 -14.30 7.59
C LEU A 33 -55.96 -15.01 6.68
N GLN A 34 -57.08 -14.35 6.34
CA GLN A 34 -58.06 -14.85 5.37
C GLN A 34 -57.48 -14.95 3.94
N MET A 35 -56.56 -14.06 3.59
CA MET A 35 -55.82 -14.11 2.31
C MET A 35 -54.67 -15.13 2.32
N GLY A 36 -54.44 -15.83 3.44
CA GLY A 36 -53.40 -16.85 3.57
C GLY A 36 -52.01 -16.33 3.93
N TYR A 37 -51.89 -15.05 4.30
CA TYR A 37 -50.64 -14.41 4.74
C TYR A 37 -50.57 -14.25 6.26
N THR A 38 -49.38 -14.33 6.85
CA THR A 38 -49.13 -14.04 8.27
C THR A 38 -48.51 -12.65 8.43
N ALA A 39 -49.16 -11.77 9.21
CA ALA A 39 -48.68 -10.40 9.40
C ALA A 39 -47.44 -10.35 10.31
N ARG A 40 -46.40 -9.63 9.86
CA ARG A 40 -45.14 -9.41 10.60
C ARG A 40 -45.08 -8.04 11.26
N ALA A 41 -45.60 -7.01 10.59
CA ALA A 41 -45.71 -5.66 11.12
C ALA A 41 -46.86 -4.91 10.44
N VAL A 42 -47.62 -4.13 11.20
CA VAL A 42 -48.68 -3.24 10.69
C VAL A 42 -48.41 -1.83 11.21
N TYR A 43 -48.37 -0.86 10.31
CA TYR A 43 -48.05 0.53 10.62
C TYR A 43 -49.32 1.39 10.58
N THR A 44 -49.61 2.07 11.68
CA THR A 44 -50.75 2.99 11.83
C THR A 44 -50.46 4.35 11.20
N PRO A 45 -51.41 4.94 10.46
CA PRO A 45 -51.34 6.35 10.09
C PRO A 45 -51.68 7.21 11.31
N GLY A 46 -50.70 7.91 11.89
CA GLY A 46 -50.98 9.02 12.81
C GLY A 46 -50.40 8.98 14.23
N ALA A 47 -49.44 8.10 14.55
CA ALA A 47 -48.68 8.25 15.80
C ALA A 47 -47.72 9.46 15.71
N LYS A 48 -48.17 10.62 16.20
CA LYS A 48 -47.34 11.81 16.42
C LYS A 48 -46.26 11.49 17.46
N GLN A 49 -44.99 11.51 17.06
CA GLN A 49 -43.87 11.70 17.97
C GLN A 49 -43.82 13.18 18.36
N THR A 50 -44.00 13.47 19.66
CA THR A 50 -43.78 14.79 20.22
C THR A 50 -42.28 15.01 20.44
N THR A 51 -41.77 16.00 19.74
CA THR A 51 -40.38 16.46 19.68
C THR A 51 -39.93 17.15 20.97
N VAL A 52 -38.74 16.82 21.49
CA VAL A 52 -37.82 17.85 22.02
C VAL A 52 -36.54 17.76 21.23
N GLN A 53 -36.12 18.92 20.76
CA GLN A 53 -35.16 19.19 19.70
C GLN A 53 -33.72 18.89 20.13
N THR A 54 -33.04 18.07 19.34
CA THR A 54 -31.72 18.42 18.81
C THR A 54 -31.67 17.91 17.37
N ALA A 55 -32.32 18.68 16.50
CA ALA A 55 -32.47 18.34 15.09
C ALA A 55 -31.16 18.66 14.35
N VAL A 56 -30.29 17.65 14.23
CA VAL A 56 -29.46 17.52 13.01
C VAL A 56 -30.30 16.70 12.03
N PRO A 57 -30.65 17.23 10.84
CA PRO A 57 -31.58 16.56 9.95
C PRO A 57 -31.02 15.22 9.46
N HIS A 58 -31.70 14.12 9.83
CA HIS A 58 -31.40 12.75 9.40
C HIS A 58 -31.55 12.51 7.88
N GLN A 59 -31.96 13.52 7.10
CA GLN A 59 -31.95 13.49 5.64
C GLN A 59 -30.62 13.94 5.01
N ALA A 60 -29.70 14.55 5.78
CA ALA A 60 -28.35 14.88 5.28
C ALA A 60 -27.35 13.72 5.39
N VAL A 61 -27.64 12.69 6.20
CA VAL A 61 -26.72 11.56 6.42
C VAL A 61 -26.86 10.47 5.34
N SER A 62 -27.98 10.43 4.60
CA SER A 62 -28.17 9.52 3.46
C SER A 62 -27.36 9.92 2.21
N GLN A 63 -26.68 11.08 2.20
CA GLN A 63 -25.79 11.51 1.11
C GLN A 63 -24.30 11.33 1.42
N ALA A 64 -23.95 10.78 2.58
CA ALA A 64 -22.60 10.24 2.79
C ALA A 64 -22.50 8.85 2.13
N GLN A 65 -22.80 8.77 0.83
CA GLN A 65 -22.55 7.57 0.07
C GLN A 65 -21.04 7.29 0.13
N ALA A 66 -20.67 6.16 0.74
CA ALA A 66 -19.39 5.53 0.45
C ALA A 66 -19.23 5.52 -1.07
N PRO A 67 -18.04 5.86 -1.61
CA PRO A 67 -17.85 5.93 -3.05
C PRO A 67 -18.34 4.62 -3.67
N ALA A 68 -19.28 4.71 -4.62
CA ALA A 68 -20.01 3.59 -5.19
C ALA A 68 -19.04 2.48 -5.64
N ALA A 69 -18.95 1.43 -4.83
CA ALA A 69 -18.09 0.28 -5.05
C ALA A 69 -18.82 -0.75 -5.94
N GLY A 70 -18.92 -0.43 -7.23
CA GLY A 70 -19.44 -1.31 -8.28
C GLY A 70 -18.35 -1.66 -9.29
N GLY A 71 -17.30 -2.36 -8.85
CA GLY A 71 -16.23 -2.82 -9.72
C GLY A 71 -15.02 -3.27 -8.92
N ALA A 72 -14.48 -4.45 -9.24
CA ALA A 72 -13.20 -4.92 -8.70
C ALA A 72 -12.14 -3.81 -8.84
N PRO A 73 -11.19 -3.67 -7.91
CA PRO A 73 -10.15 -2.66 -8.01
C PRO A 73 -9.26 -2.99 -9.22
N VAL A 74 -9.58 -2.39 -10.37
CA VAL A 74 -8.70 -2.35 -11.52
C VAL A 74 -7.42 -1.69 -11.03
N SER A 75 -6.29 -2.40 -11.12
CA SER A 75 -4.97 -1.85 -10.83
C SER A 75 -4.67 -0.79 -11.90
N VAL A 76 -5.22 0.41 -11.72
CA VAL A 76 -4.93 1.55 -12.59
C VAL A 76 -3.52 1.99 -12.24
N LYS A 77 -2.61 1.86 -13.20
CA LYS A 77 -1.21 2.30 -13.07
C LYS A 77 -1.20 3.76 -12.64
N SER A 78 -0.61 4.07 -11.48
CA SER A 78 -0.60 5.43 -10.96
C SER A 78 0.19 6.35 -11.90
N CYS A 79 -0.40 7.49 -12.27
CA CYS A 79 0.24 8.47 -13.16
C CYS A 79 1.20 9.41 -12.42
N VAL A 80 1.34 9.24 -11.10
CA VAL A 80 2.16 10.07 -10.21
C VAL A 80 3.18 9.19 -9.50
N PRO A 81 4.47 9.58 -9.46
CA PRO A 81 5.48 8.82 -8.74
C PRO A 81 5.24 8.92 -7.22
N PRO A 82 5.55 7.87 -6.43
CA PRO A 82 5.22 7.81 -5.00
C PRO A 82 5.76 8.99 -4.18
N TRP A 83 6.99 9.44 -4.46
CA TRP A 83 7.61 10.57 -3.76
C TRP A 83 6.89 11.91 -4.04
N ALA A 84 6.35 12.10 -5.25
CA ALA A 84 5.62 13.32 -5.59
C ALA A 84 4.25 13.34 -4.90
N LEU A 85 3.60 12.18 -4.80
CA LEU A 85 2.36 12.02 -4.05
C LEU A 85 2.59 12.22 -2.54
N ALA A 86 3.69 11.70 -1.99
CA ALA A 86 4.08 11.92 -0.59
C ALA A 86 4.28 13.42 -0.29
N ASN A 87 5.09 14.11 -1.10
CA ASN A 87 5.31 15.55 -0.95
C ASN A 87 4.01 16.35 -1.10
N PHE A 88 3.13 15.94 -2.02
CA PHE A 88 1.82 16.56 -2.21
C PHE A 88 0.98 16.49 -0.93
N PHE A 89 0.79 15.29 -0.36
CA PHE A 89 0.02 15.13 0.88
C PHE A 89 0.68 15.83 2.06
N ARG A 90 2.02 15.82 2.16
CA ARG A 90 2.74 16.55 3.20
C ARG A 90 2.49 18.06 3.13
N GLN A 91 2.51 18.63 1.94
CA GLN A 91 2.22 20.06 1.74
C GLN A 91 0.77 20.38 2.10
N VAL A 92 -0.20 19.58 1.63
CA VAL A 92 -1.61 19.77 1.97
C VAL A 92 -1.84 19.64 3.49
N ALA A 93 -1.30 18.61 4.14
CA ALA A 93 -1.40 18.42 5.58
C ALA A 93 -0.82 19.61 6.35
N THR A 94 0.32 20.15 5.90
CA THR A 94 0.95 21.32 6.52
C THR A 94 0.06 22.57 6.41
N LEU A 95 -0.50 22.83 5.23
CA LEU A 95 -1.39 23.97 5.00
C LEU A 95 -2.65 23.88 5.88
N VAL A 96 -3.30 22.71 5.89
CA VAL A 96 -4.51 22.47 6.69
C VAL A 96 -4.22 22.57 8.19
N LYS A 97 -3.10 22.00 8.65
CA LYS A 97 -2.65 22.11 10.05
C LYS A 97 -2.35 23.55 10.47
N SER A 98 -2.00 24.41 9.51
CA SER A 98 -1.79 25.85 9.73
C SER A 98 -3.10 26.64 9.78
N GLY A 99 -4.25 25.97 9.73
CA GLY A 99 -5.57 26.58 9.75
C GLY A 99 -6.03 27.11 8.39
N ILE A 100 -5.30 26.83 7.30
CA ILE A 100 -5.71 27.24 5.96
C ILE A 100 -6.91 26.39 5.52
N PRO A 101 -8.02 26.99 5.05
CA PRO A 101 -9.18 26.25 4.57
C PRO A 101 -8.82 25.29 3.43
N LEU A 102 -9.44 24.08 3.41
CA LEU A 102 -9.13 23.02 2.44
C LEU A 102 -9.19 23.50 0.99
N TYR A 103 -10.25 24.23 0.60
CA TYR A 103 -10.37 24.73 -0.78
C TYR A 103 -9.20 25.66 -1.16
N GLN A 104 -8.71 26.48 -0.22
CA GLN A 104 -7.58 27.37 -0.43
C GLN A 104 -6.28 26.56 -0.49
N SER A 105 -6.09 25.56 0.37
CA SER A 105 -4.94 24.65 0.28
C SER A 105 -4.85 23.96 -1.09
N PHE A 106 -5.97 23.48 -1.64
CA PHE A 106 -5.96 22.88 -2.98
C PHE A 106 -5.78 23.89 -4.12
N SER A 107 -6.25 25.13 -3.95
CA SER A 107 -5.93 26.24 -4.86
C SER A 107 -4.42 26.48 -4.91
N ASP A 108 -3.77 26.64 -3.75
CA ASP A 108 -2.33 26.87 -3.66
C ASP A 108 -1.54 25.70 -4.28
N MET A 109 -1.97 24.46 -3.99
CA MET A 109 -1.36 23.26 -4.56
C MET A 109 -1.53 23.15 -6.08
N ALA A 110 -2.60 23.69 -6.66
CA ALA A 110 -2.77 23.76 -8.11
C ALA A 110 -1.74 24.71 -8.77
N PHE A 111 -1.28 25.74 -8.06
CA PHE A 111 -0.25 26.65 -8.54
C PHE A 111 1.17 26.12 -8.33
N THR A 112 1.45 25.48 -7.20
CA THR A 112 2.81 25.01 -6.84
C THR A 112 3.20 23.67 -7.46
N THR A 113 2.24 22.81 -7.77
CA THR A 113 2.53 21.46 -8.25
C THR A 113 3.03 21.44 -9.70
N ARG A 114 4.18 20.79 -9.92
CA ARG A 114 4.78 20.60 -11.26
C ARG A 114 4.08 19.54 -12.11
N ASN A 115 3.42 18.55 -11.48
CA ASN A 115 2.77 17.46 -12.21
C ASN A 115 1.42 17.90 -12.77
N ARG A 116 1.25 17.80 -14.10
CA ARG A 116 0.03 18.20 -14.80
C ARG A 116 -1.23 17.45 -14.33
N HIS A 117 -1.12 16.19 -13.95
CA HIS A 117 -2.25 15.39 -13.45
C HIS A 117 -2.72 15.88 -12.08
N LEU A 118 -1.78 16.09 -11.14
CA LEU A 118 -2.09 16.65 -9.84
C LEU A 118 -2.66 18.06 -9.96
N LYS A 119 -2.08 18.91 -10.81
CA LYS A 119 -2.57 20.27 -11.04
C LYS A 119 -4.04 20.31 -11.47
N LYS A 120 -4.43 19.45 -12.42
CA LYS A 120 -5.84 19.31 -12.84
C LYS A 120 -6.73 18.81 -11.71
N ALA A 121 -6.30 17.76 -11.00
CA ALA A 121 -7.04 17.20 -9.89
C ALA A 121 -7.27 18.24 -8.77
N CYS A 122 -6.25 19.03 -8.41
CA CYS A 122 -6.37 20.10 -7.43
C CYS A 122 -7.40 21.15 -7.83
N ALA A 123 -7.40 21.60 -9.10
CA ALA A 123 -8.36 22.58 -9.57
C ALA A 123 -9.81 22.07 -9.51
N GLU A 124 -10.04 20.82 -9.93
CA GLU A 124 -11.37 20.21 -9.85
C GLU A 124 -11.81 19.94 -8.39
N MET A 125 -10.89 19.52 -7.53
CA MET A 125 -11.18 19.32 -6.11
C MET A 125 -11.44 20.64 -5.38
N GLN A 126 -10.70 21.70 -5.72
CA GLN A 126 -10.96 23.05 -5.21
C GLN A 126 -12.38 23.50 -5.56
N GLN A 127 -12.81 23.36 -6.82
CA GLN A 127 -14.18 23.69 -7.23
C GLN A 127 -15.22 22.83 -6.50
N ALA A 128 -14.96 21.52 -6.36
CA ALA A 128 -15.86 20.62 -5.63
C ALA A 128 -16.04 21.06 -4.17
N LEU A 129 -14.95 21.42 -3.49
CA LEU A 129 -14.97 21.89 -2.10
C LEU A 129 -15.67 23.24 -1.95
N GLN A 130 -15.45 24.17 -2.88
CA GLN A 130 -16.16 25.46 -2.91
C GLN A 130 -17.68 25.26 -3.06
N ASN A 131 -18.08 24.21 -3.78
CA ASN A 131 -19.49 23.82 -3.92
C ASN A 131 -20.03 22.99 -2.74
N GLY A 132 -19.25 22.84 -1.65
CA GLY A 132 -19.67 22.08 -0.46
C GLY A 132 -19.62 20.56 -0.62
N GLN A 133 -18.97 20.03 -1.66
CA GLN A 133 -18.76 18.59 -1.79
C GLN A 133 -17.71 18.11 -0.78
N LYS A 134 -17.83 16.84 -0.36
CA LYS A 134 -16.82 16.17 0.46
C LYS A 134 -15.50 16.02 -0.31
N LEU A 135 -14.38 16.22 0.37
CA LEU A 135 -13.03 15.99 -0.16
C LEU A 135 -12.85 14.54 -0.61
N SER A 136 -13.32 13.58 0.18
CA SER A 136 -13.26 12.15 -0.18
C SER A 136 -13.97 11.85 -1.50
N GLY A 137 -15.15 12.44 -1.72
CA GLY A 137 -15.90 12.34 -2.98
C GLY A 137 -15.18 13.00 -4.15
N ALA A 138 -14.51 14.12 -3.92
CA ALA A 138 -13.71 14.79 -4.94
C ALA A 138 -12.45 13.98 -5.32
N MET A 139 -11.76 13.40 -4.34
CA MET A 139 -10.60 12.52 -4.55
C MET A 139 -10.98 11.23 -5.28
N ALA A 140 -12.15 10.66 -4.99
CA ALA A 140 -12.64 9.44 -5.63
C ALA A 140 -12.79 9.54 -7.15
N LYS A 141 -12.91 10.75 -7.72
CA LYS A 141 -12.94 11.00 -9.17
C LYS A 141 -11.58 10.72 -9.84
N PHE A 142 -10.49 10.66 -9.08
CA PHE A 142 -9.13 10.45 -9.57
C PHE A 142 -8.47 9.18 -9.01
N PRO A 143 -9.02 7.97 -9.24
CA PRO A 143 -8.49 6.72 -8.69
C PRO A 143 -7.09 6.36 -9.23
N HIS A 144 -6.67 6.98 -10.35
CA HIS A 144 -5.35 6.85 -10.95
C HIS A 144 -4.28 7.73 -10.29
N ILE A 145 -4.69 8.66 -9.41
CA ILE A 145 -3.82 9.55 -8.64
C ILE A 145 -3.90 9.19 -7.16
N PHE A 146 -5.12 9.08 -6.63
CA PHE A 146 -5.39 8.80 -5.23
C PHE A 146 -5.84 7.33 -5.08
N PRO A 147 -5.00 6.48 -4.47
CA PRO A 147 -5.41 5.13 -4.14
C PRO A 147 -6.69 5.09 -3.29
N VAL A 148 -7.42 3.99 -3.37
CA VAL A 148 -8.66 3.79 -2.58
C VAL A 148 -8.42 4.01 -1.09
N TYR A 149 -7.32 3.49 -0.55
CA TYR A 149 -7.02 3.63 0.88
C TYR A 149 -6.80 5.08 1.32
N THR A 150 -6.20 5.95 0.49
CA THR A 150 -6.01 7.36 0.85
C THR A 150 -7.35 8.10 0.85
N THR A 151 -8.20 7.79 -0.12
CA THR A 151 -9.55 8.35 -0.21
C THR A 151 -10.43 7.91 0.96
N ALA A 152 -10.29 6.64 1.35
CA ALA A 152 -10.99 6.08 2.51
C ALA A 152 -10.50 6.67 3.84
N SER A 153 -9.19 6.89 4.01
CA SER A 153 -8.65 7.57 5.20
C SER A 153 -9.17 9.00 5.31
N VAL A 154 -9.24 9.74 4.19
CA VAL A 154 -9.86 11.08 4.19
C VAL A 154 -11.34 11.01 4.53
N TRP A 155 -12.07 10.02 3.99
CA TRP A 155 -13.48 9.81 4.33
C TRP A 155 -13.68 9.54 5.83
N ALA A 156 -12.82 8.72 6.44
CA ALA A 156 -12.84 8.51 7.90
C ALA A 156 -12.51 9.81 8.67
N GLY A 157 -11.57 10.61 8.19
CA GLY A 157 -11.28 11.94 8.72
C GLY A 157 -12.48 12.89 8.62
N GLU A 158 -13.23 12.87 7.53
CA GLU A 158 -14.45 13.67 7.38
C GLU A 158 -15.57 13.24 8.33
N LEU A 159 -15.71 11.93 8.58
CA LEU A 159 -16.71 11.41 9.51
C LEU A 159 -16.38 11.79 10.97
N THR A 160 -15.09 11.78 11.33
CA THR A 160 -14.62 12.17 12.68
C THR A 160 -14.45 13.68 12.85
N GLY A 161 -14.53 14.46 11.76
CA GLY A 161 -14.16 15.88 11.75
C GLY A 161 -12.67 16.16 11.87
N LYS A 162 -11.81 15.14 11.76
CA LYS A 162 -10.34 15.19 11.90
C LYS A 162 -9.63 14.97 10.57
N VAL A 163 -9.98 15.76 9.56
CA VAL A 163 -9.38 15.66 8.21
C VAL A 163 -7.90 16.04 8.22
N ASP A 164 -7.50 16.97 9.09
CA ASP A 164 -6.12 17.35 9.36
C ASP A 164 -5.26 16.17 9.82
N VAL A 165 -5.77 15.38 10.77
CA VAL A 165 -5.11 14.16 11.28
C VAL A 165 -5.00 13.11 10.17
N ALA A 166 -6.08 12.89 9.41
CA ALA A 166 -6.08 11.93 8.32
C ALA A 166 -5.08 12.28 7.21
N LEU A 167 -4.97 13.57 6.85
CA LEU A 167 -4.00 14.03 5.85
C LEU A 167 -2.55 13.86 6.34
N GLU A 168 -2.29 14.13 7.62
CA GLU A 168 -0.98 13.95 8.25
C GLU A 168 -0.56 12.47 8.30
N GLU A 169 -1.50 11.57 8.61
CA GLU A 169 -1.29 10.12 8.61
C GLU A 169 -0.98 9.62 7.18
N ILE A 170 -1.77 10.05 6.18
CA ILE A 170 -1.55 9.71 4.77
C ILE A 170 -0.17 10.20 4.30
N ALA A 171 0.20 11.44 4.64
CA ALA A 171 1.50 12.00 4.29
C ALA A 171 2.64 11.16 4.88
N THR A 172 2.56 10.85 6.17
CA THR A 172 3.55 10.04 6.89
C THR A 172 3.68 8.64 6.29
N ASP A 173 2.57 8.01 5.93
CA ASP A 173 2.57 6.68 5.32
C ASP A 173 3.16 6.66 3.91
N LEU A 174 2.83 7.67 3.10
CA LEU A 174 3.40 7.81 1.75
C LEU A 174 4.90 8.15 1.79
N GLU A 175 5.37 8.92 2.77
CA GLU A 175 6.79 9.21 2.98
C GLU A 175 7.57 7.97 3.42
N ARG A 176 7.00 7.17 4.34
CA ARG A 176 7.57 5.87 4.74
C ARG A 176 7.72 4.94 3.55
N GLU A 177 6.76 4.94 2.62
CA GLU A 177 6.85 4.15 1.39
C GLU A 177 7.87 4.72 0.39
N ALA A 178 7.87 6.03 0.18
CA ALA A 178 8.82 6.68 -0.71
C ALA A 178 10.26 6.49 -0.23
N SER A 179 10.51 6.57 1.08
CA SER A 179 11.83 6.32 1.67
C SER A 179 12.28 4.87 1.49
N ASP A 180 11.40 3.88 1.66
CA ASP A 180 11.71 2.45 1.41
C ASP A 180 12.20 2.23 -0.05
N THR A 181 11.62 2.94 -1.03
CA THR A 181 12.11 2.87 -2.43
C THR A 181 13.45 3.57 -2.65
N ARG A 182 13.73 4.66 -1.91
CA ARG A 182 14.96 5.44 -2.03
C ARG A 182 16.19 4.70 -1.50
N TYR A 183 16.05 3.96 -0.40
CA TYR A 183 17.16 3.13 0.14
C TYR A 183 17.51 1.97 -0.80
N GLY A 184 16.53 1.46 -1.56
CA GLY A 184 16.80 0.53 -2.66
C GLY A 184 17.78 1.11 -3.67
N TRP A 185 17.62 2.37 -4.10
CA TRP A 185 18.52 2.97 -5.09
C TRP A 185 19.98 3.09 -4.63
N ILE A 186 20.24 3.31 -3.34
CA ILE A 186 21.61 3.41 -2.81
C ILE A 186 22.29 2.04 -2.85
N GLY A 187 21.61 0.98 -2.40
CA GLY A 187 22.16 -0.39 -2.47
C GLY A 187 22.38 -0.86 -3.92
N TRP A 188 21.48 -0.50 -4.83
CA TRP A 188 21.61 -0.79 -6.25
C TRP A 188 22.70 0.06 -6.92
N GLY A 189 22.89 1.30 -6.50
CA GLY A 189 23.96 2.18 -6.98
C GLY A 189 25.34 1.67 -6.58
N LEU A 190 25.49 1.21 -5.34
CA LEU A 190 26.72 0.61 -4.85
C LEU A 190 27.05 -0.68 -5.60
N THR A 191 26.06 -1.53 -5.84
CA THR A 191 26.23 -2.77 -6.63
C THR A 191 26.68 -2.48 -8.06
N LYS A 192 26.10 -1.45 -8.72
CA LYS A 192 26.53 -1.03 -10.05
C LYS A 192 27.97 -0.52 -10.06
N LEU A 193 28.33 0.26 -9.05
CA LEU A 193 29.69 0.77 -8.90
C LEU A 193 30.69 -0.37 -8.74
N THR A 194 30.40 -1.38 -7.92
CA THR A 194 31.26 -2.56 -7.76
C THR A 194 31.40 -3.36 -9.06
N VAL A 195 30.29 -3.60 -9.78
CA VAL A 195 30.36 -4.34 -11.06
C VAL A 195 31.18 -3.58 -12.09
N VAL A 196 30.99 -2.26 -12.21
CA VAL A 196 31.79 -1.40 -13.08
C VAL A 196 33.26 -1.46 -12.64
N PHE A 197 33.54 -1.32 -11.35
CA PHE A 197 34.91 -1.41 -10.82
C PHE A 197 35.55 -2.75 -11.14
N CYS A 198 34.88 -3.89 -10.89
CA CYS A 198 35.39 -5.22 -11.22
C CYS A 198 35.63 -5.41 -12.72
N VAL A 199 34.72 -4.95 -13.58
CA VAL A 199 34.85 -5.05 -15.04
C VAL A 199 36.00 -4.20 -15.58
N PHE A 200 36.30 -3.06 -14.95
CA PHE A 200 37.45 -2.22 -15.31
C PHE A 200 38.78 -2.68 -14.67
N LEU A 201 38.75 -3.33 -13.50
CA LEU A 201 39.95 -3.86 -12.83
C LEU A 201 40.45 -5.16 -13.45
N LEU A 202 39.54 -6.07 -13.84
CA LEU A 202 39.90 -7.37 -14.43
C LEU A 202 40.83 -7.27 -15.66
N PRO A 203 40.64 -6.32 -16.60
CA PRO A 203 41.58 -6.10 -17.70
C PRO A 203 42.92 -5.51 -17.25
N CYS A 204 42.92 -4.57 -16.30
CA CYS A 204 44.14 -3.97 -15.75
C CYS A 204 45.02 -4.99 -15.01
N LEU A 205 44.45 -6.06 -14.45
CA LEU A 205 45.21 -7.09 -13.73
C LEU A 205 46.00 -8.04 -14.65
N ASN A 206 45.64 -8.15 -15.93
CA ASN A 206 46.42 -8.93 -16.89
C ASN A 206 47.72 -8.21 -17.31
N ILE A 207 47.97 -6.98 -16.87
CA ILE A 207 49.23 -6.24 -17.09
C ILE A 207 50.45 -7.07 -16.68
N SER A 208 50.34 -7.92 -15.66
CA SER A 208 51.44 -8.76 -15.17
C SER A 208 51.97 -9.70 -16.26
N LYS A 209 51.13 -10.55 -16.87
CA LYS A 209 51.53 -11.43 -18.00
C LYS A 209 52.27 -10.69 -19.11
N TYR A 210 51.92 -9.43 -19.31
CA TYR A 210 52.54 -8.60 -20.33
C TYR A 210 53.88 -8.06 -19.88
N LEU A 211 54.05 -7.62 -18.62
CA LEU A 211 55.31 -7.17 -17.98
C LEU A 211 56.47 -8.15 -18.23
N ASN A 212 56.23 -9.47 -18.16
CA ASN A 212 57.24 -10.50 -18.45
C ASN A 212 57.78 -10.46 -19.89
N ALA A 213 56.97 -10.06 -20.86
CA ALA A 213 57.41 -9.96 -22.24
C ALA A 213 58.31 -8.73 -22.51
N ALA A 214 58.25 -7.66 -21.70
CA ALA A 214 59.18 -6.51 -21.87
C ALA A 214 60.56 -6.78 -21.32
N PHE A 215 60.67 -7.39 -20.15
CA PHE A 215 61.97 -7.44 -19.45
C PHE A 215 63.01 -8.27 -20.20
N SER A 216 62.60 -8.99 -21.25
CA SER A 216 63.49 -9.73 -22.14
C SER A 216 64.25 -8.87 -23.17
N ASN A 217 63.86 -7.61 -23.43
CA ASN A 217 64.51 -6.79 -24.48
C ASN A 217 64.56 -5.29 -24.16
N THR A 218 65.61 -4.62 -24.65
CA THR A 218 66.04 -3.24 -24.38
C THR A 218 64.91 -2.21 -24.18
N THR A 219 65.11 -1.34 -23.19
CA THR A 219 64.17 -0.44 -22.49
C THR A 219 63.14 0.37 -23.32
N ASN A 220 63.36 0.65 -24.61
CA ASN A 220 62.41 1.43 -25.45
C ASN A 220 61.47 0.58 -26.34
N GLU A 221 61.90 -0.61 -26.76
CA GLU A 221 61.08 -1.55 -27.54
C GLU A 221 60.05 -2.26 -26.64
N ALA A 222 60.49 -2.58 -25.43
CA ALA A 222 59.71 -3.15 -24.34
C ALA A 222 58.46 -2.32 -23.99
N LEU A 223 58.63 -1.01 -23.75
CA LEU A 223 57.54 -0.09 -23.40
C LEU A 223 56.52 0.06 -24.54
N LYS A 224 56.97 0.07 -25.80
CA LYS A 224 56.07 0.10 -26.95
C LYS A 224 55.26 -1.19 -27.07
N LYS A 225 55.90 -2.35 -26.93
CA LYS A 225 55.20 -3.66 -26.94
C LYS A 225 54.21 -3.77 -25.76
N MET A 226 54.55 -3.26 -24.57
CA MET A 226 53.61 -3.15 -23.44
C MET A 226 52.38 -2.34 -23.79
N PHE A 227 52.58 -1.15 -24.35
CA PHE A 227 51.47 -0.26 -24.64
C PHE A 227 50.58 -0.83 -25.75
N THR A 228 51.16 -1.38 -26.82
CA THR A 228 50.41 -1.99 -27.92
C THR A 228 49.60 -3.21 -27.46
N ILE A 229 50.17 -4.06 -26.60
CA ILE A 229 49.48 -5.25 -26.11
C ILE A 229 48.46 -4.90 -25.02
N PHE A 230 48.72 -3.91 -24.17
CA PHE A 230 47.75 -3.37 -23.22
C PHE A 230 46.51 -2.84 -23.95
N VAL A 231 46.73 -2.04 -24.99
CA VAL A 231 45.66 -1.54 -25.88
C VAL A 231 44.90 -2.72 -26.49
N ALA A 232 45.59 -3.72 -27.05
CA ALA A 232 44.94 -4.89 -27.65
C ALA A 232 44.12 -5.74 -26.65
N SER A 233 44.60 -5.88 -25.40
CA SER A 233 43.91 -6.63 -24.35
C SER A 233 42.71 -5.86 -23.79
N PHE A 234 42.79 -4.53 -23.71
CA PHE A 234 41.66 -3.64 -23.41
C PHE A 234 40.56 -3.79 -24.46
N PHE A 235 40.91 -3.73 -25.75
CA PHE A 235 39.96 -3.91 -26.85
C PHE A 235 39.37 -5.33 -26.94
N ARG A 236 40.09 -6.38 -26.48
CA ARG A 236 39.56 -7.75 -26.39
C ARG A 236 38.60 -7.96 -25.21
N ALA A 237 38.82 -7.29 -24.09
CA ALA A 237 37.92 -7.34 -22.94
C ALA A 237 36.69 -6.41 -23.11
N LEU A 238 36.81 -5.37 -23.93
CA LEU A 238 35.75 -4.40 -24.25
C LEU A 238 34.43 -5.06 -24.70
N PRO A 239 34.37 -6.02 -25.64
CA PRO A 239 33.11 -6.65 -26.04
C PRO A 239 32.45 -7.43 -24.91
N ILE A 240 33.23 -8.11 -24.06
CA ILE A 240 32.70 -8.83 -22.88
C ILE A 240 32.16 -7.84 -21.86
N ALA A 241 32.90 -6.76 -21.58
CA ALA A 241 32.45 -5.67 -20.72
C ALA A 241 31.17 -5.01 -21.26
N ILE A 242 31.09 -4.76 -22.56
CA ILE A 242 29.92 -4.21 -23.24
C ILE A 242 28.75 -5.20 -23.13
N VAL A 243 28.95 -6.50 -23.33
CA VAL A 243 27.88 -7.51 -23.19
C VAL A 243 27.39 -7.63 -21.74
N VAL A 244 28.29 -7.55 -20.75
CA VAL A 244 27.92 -7.58 -19.32
C VAL A 244 27.14 -6.30 -18.95
N VAL A 245 27.63 -5.13 -19.38
CA VAL A 245 26.96 -3.85 -19.14
C VAL A 245 25.62 -3.78 -19.88
N ALA A 246 25.59 -4.18 -21.16
CA ALA A 246 24.38 -4.24 -21.97
C ALA A 246 23.40 -5.27 -21.41
N GLY A 247 23.85 -6.44 -20.96
CA GLY A 247 23.04 -7.45 -20.29
C GLY A 247 22.47 -6.95 -18.97
N PHE A 248 23.24 -6.17 -18.20
CA PHE A 248 22.77 -5.54 -16.96
C PHE A 248 21.73 -4.43 -17.23
N PHE A 249 21.95 -3.58 -18.23
CA PHE A 249 20.97 -2.56 -18.64
C PHE A 249 19.74 -3.17 -19.32
N ALA A 250 19.91 -4.24 -20.09
CA ALA A 250 18.85 -5.03 -20.69
C ALA A 250 18.03 -5.70 -19.59
N TRP A 251 18.65 -6.31 -18.59
CA TRP A 251 17.98 -6.79 -17.36
C TRP A 251 17.24 -5.64 -16.68
N GLY A 252 17.86 -4.46 -16.59
CA GLY A 252 17.26 -3.16 -16.27
C GLY A 252 15.88 -2.95 -16.88
N ARG A 253 15.75 -3.19 -18.19
CA ARG A 253 14.52 -3.04 -18.97
C ARG A 253 13.63 -4.28 -18.95
N LEU A 254 14.19 -5.48 -18.87
CA LEU A 254 13.47 -6.75 -18.94
C LEU A 254 12.54 -6.98 -17.76
N LYS A 255 12.86 -6.44 -16.57
CA LYS A 255 11.97 -6.46 -15.39
C LYS A 255 10.64 -5.75 -15.61
N HIS A 256 10.56 -4.86 -16.60
CA HIS A 256 9.32 -4.19 -16.97
C HIS A 256 8.47 -4.99 -17.98
N VAL A 257 8.99 -6.11 -18.50
CA VAL A 257 8.27 -7.01 -19.42
C VAL A 257 7.26 -7.85 -18.61
N PRO A 258 5.98 -7.95 -19.05
CA PRO A 258 4.92 -8.60 -18.27
C PRO A 258 5.18 -10.08 -17.93
N GLY A 259 5.94 -10.81 -18.76
CA GLY A 259 6.29 -12.21 -18.53
C GLY A 259 7.36 -12.40 -17.45
N VAL A 260 8.46 -11.63 -17.53
CA VAL A 260 9.54 -11.63 -16.54
C VAL A 260 9.03 -11.08 -15.20
N ARG A 261 8.20 -10.05 -15.24
CA ARG A 261 7.54 -9.49 -14.07
C ARG A 261 6.68 -10.51 -13.35
N ARG A 262 5.93 -11.37 -14.05
CA ARG A 262 5.14 -12.44 -13.43
C ARG A 262 6.00 -13.47 -12.68
N VAL A 263 7.17 -13.82 -13.23
CA VAL A 263 8.11 -14.75 -12.58
C VAL A 263 8.80 -14.09 -11.39
N LEU A 264 9.27 -12.85 -11.55
CA LEU A 264 9.84 -12.07 -10.46
C LEU A 264 8.82 -11.83 -9.35
N ASP A 265 7.59 -11.46 -9.70
CA ASP A 265 6.49 -11.28 -8.77
C ASP A 265 6.18 -12.63 -8.07
N SER A 266 6.22 -13.77 -8.76
CA SER A 266 6.04 -15.10 -8.14
C SER A 266 7.17 -15.49 -7.17
N ILE A 267 8.43 -15.18 -7.50
CA ILE A 267 9.59 -15.40 -6.62
C ILE A 267 9.54 -14.43 -5.43
N LEU A 268 9.16 -13.18 -5.66
CA LEU A 268 8.98 -12.15 -4.63
C LEU A 268 7.78 -12.48 -3.71
N LEU A 269 6.72 -13.05 -4.27
CA LEU A 269 5.54 -13.58 -3.55
C LEU A 269 5.90 -14.77 -2.65
N ARG A 270 6.96 -15.51 -2.98
CA ARG A 270 7.53 -16.56 -2.12
C ARG A 270 8.43 -16.02 -1.01
N MET A 271 8.64 -14.70 -0.89
CA MET A 271 9.28 -14.12 0.29
C MET A 271 8.25 -13.98 1.43
N PRO A 272 8.22 -14.89 2.42
CA PRO A 272 7.18 -14.93 3.46
C PRO A 272 7.14 -13.68 4.34
N VAL A 273 8.22 -12.89 4.35
CA VAL A 273 8.35 -11.67 5.16
C VAL A 273 7.52 -10.52 4.60
N TRP A 274 7.47 -10.35 3.28
CA TRP A 274 6.81 -9.18 2.66
C TRP A 274 5.28 -9.28 2.72
N GLY A 275 4.74 -10.48 2.53
CA GLY A 275 3.30 -10.75 2.67
C GLY A 275 2.81 -10.51 4.10
N LYS A 276 3.56 -11.02 5.09
CA LYS A 276 3.25 -10.82 6.52
C LYS A 276 3.36 -9.35 6.92
N LEU A 277 4.40 -8.64 6.46
CA LEU A 277 4.56 -7.20 6.70
C LEU A 277 3.36 -6.39 6.19
N GLN A 278 2.93 -6.65 4.95
CA GLN A 278 1.80 -5.94 4.38
C GLN A 278 0.48 -6.30 5.07
N ARG A 279 0.34 -7.54 5.54
CA ARG A 279 -0.80 -7.97 6.35
C ARG A 279 -0.87 -7.19 7.66
N TYR A 280 0.21 -7.16 8.44
CA TYR A 280 0.23 -6.46 9.73
C TYR A 280 0.04 -4.96 9.58
N ARG A 281 0.66 -4.31 8.60
CA ARG A 281 0.41 -2.89 8.31
C ARG A 281 -1.04 -2.59 7.94
N SER A 282 -1.67 -3.45 7.14
CA SER A 282 -3.07 -3.27 6.76
C SER A 282 -4.00 -3.43 7.96
N MET A 283 -3.68 -4.35 8.87
CA MET A 283 -4.47 -4.58 10.08
C MET A 283 -4.30 -3.47 11.10
N ALA A 284 -3.06 -3.02 11.34
CA ALA A 284 -2.77 -1.85 12.16
C ALA A 284 -3.59 -0.63 11.72
N ARG A 285 -3.54 -0.29 10.41
CA ARG A 285 -4.31 0.84 9.89
C ARG A 285 -5.81 0.66 10.02
N PHE A 286 -6.32 -0.54 9.73
CA PHE A 286 -7.74 -0.84 9.93
C PHE A 286 -8.15 -0.58 11.38
N LEU A 287 -7.40 -1.11 12.35
CA LEU A 287 -7.67 -0.97 13.78
C LEU A 287 -7.54 0.48 14.25
N HIS A 288 -6.51 1.21 13.80
CA HIS A 288 -6.33 2.61 14.12
C HIS A 288 -7.50 3.48 13.66
N VAL A 289 -7.95 3.28 12.41
CA VAL A 289 -9.09 4.01 11.85
C VAL A 289 -10.38 3.60 12.55
N LEU A 290 -10.56 2.31 12.84
CA LEU A 290 -11.73 1.81 13.55
C LEU A 290 -11.82 2.39 14.97
N ASP A 291 -10.70 2.43 15.71
CA ASP A 291 -10.59 3.07 17.02
C ASP A 291 -10.98 4.55 16.95
N SER A 292 -10.38 5.31 16.04
CA SER A 292 -10.67 6.74 15.85
C SER A 292 -12.14 7.01 15.54
N LEU A 293 -12.75 6.20 14.67
CA LEU A 293 -14.16 6.32 14.31
C LEU A 293 -15.08 5.97 15.49
N TYR A 294 -14.77 4.90 16.22
CA TYR A 294 -15.56 4.46 17.37
C TYR A 294 -15.45 5.45 18.54
N ALA A 295 -14.25 5.97 18.81
CA ALA A 295 -14.01 7.02 19.79
C ALA A 295 -14.75 8.33 19.45
N ALA A 296 -15.02 8.59 18.17
CA ALA A 296 -15.86 9.70 17.71
C ALA A 296 -17.38 9.41 17.80
N GLY A 297 -17.78 8.24 18.31
CA GLY A 297 -19.19 7.86 18.48
C GLY A 297 -19.89 7.44 17.18
N ILE A 298 -19.14 7.11 16.14
CA ILE A 298 -19.71 6.63 14.87
C ILE A 298 -20.23 5.21 15.06
N SER A 299 -21.38 4.90 14.44
CA SER A 299 -22.00 3.58 14.57
C SER A 299 -21.02 2.46 14.19
N PRO A 300 -21.03 1.30 14.88
CA PRO A 300 -20.09 0.20 14.63
C PRO A 300 -20.10 -0.26 13.16
N ALA A 301 -21.30 -0.29 12.58
CA ALA A 301 -21.58 -0.54 11.18
C ALA A 301 -20.80 0.37 10.23
N THR A 302 -21.01 1.68 10.35
CA THR A 302 -20.37 2.68 9.49
C THR A 302 -18.88 2.76 9.75
N ALA A 303 -18.46 2.60 11.01
CA ALA A 303 -17.07 2.60 11.41
C ALA A 303 -16.31 1.43 10.77
N TRP A 304 -16.91 0.22 10.78
CA TRP A 304 -16.36 -0.96 10.11
C TRP A 304 -16.23 -0.76 8.60
N ASP A 305 -17.28 -0.25 7.94
CA ASP A 305 -17.29 -0.01 6.50
C ASP A 305 -16.19 0.98 6.09
N ALA A 306 -16.07 2.09 6.82
CA ALA A 306 -15.01 3.08 6.60
C ALA A 306 -13.61 2.53 6.85
N ALA A 307 -13.40 1.83 7.98
CA ALA A 307 -12.12 1.24 8.31
C ALA A 307 -11.71 0.15 7.30
N SER A 308 -12.64 -0.69 6.84
CA SER A 308 -12.35 -1.80 5.92
C SER A 308 -11.73 -1.35 4.60
N LEU A 309 -12.03 -0.13 4.15
CA LEU A 309 -11.52 0.46 2.91
C LEU A 309 -10.10 1.05 3.05
N THR A 310 -9.62 1.29 4.28
CA THR A 310 -8.26 1.80 4.52
C THR A 310 -7.22 0.68 4.48
N ALA A 311 -7.64 -0.57 4.63
CA ALA A 311 -6.81 -1.76 4.50
C ALA A 311 -6.23 -1.84 3.08
N ARG A 312 -4.91 -1.67 2.96
CA ARG A 312 -4.23 -1.60 1.65
C ARG A 312 -4.13 -2.97 0.96
N ASN A 313 -4.05 -4.05 1.71
CA ASN A 313 -4.05 -5.39 1.14
C ASN A 313 -5.47 -5.76 0.69
N ASN A 314 -5.65 -5.94 -0.63
CA ASN A 314 -6.94 -6.27 -1.24
C ASN A 314 -7.58 -7.54 -0.66
N GLU A 315 -6.79 -8.55 -0.29
CA GLU A 315 -7.32 -9.79 0.30
C GLU A 315 -7.93 -9.50 1.68
N ILE A 316 -7.22 -8.76 2.52
CA ILE A 316 -7.69 -8.36 3.85
C ILE A 316 -8.92 -7.45 3.74
N ALA A 317 -8.86 -6.44 2.87
CA ALA A 317 -9.99 -5.55 2.61
C ALA A 317 -11.23 -6.30 2.10
N SER A 318 -11.04 -7.36 1.30
CA SER A 318 -12.15 -8.20 0.84
C SER A 318 -12.76 -9.04 1.97
N LYS A 319 -11.94 -9.62 2.85
CA LYS A 319 -12.39 -10.39 4.02
C LYS A 319 -13.12 -9.51 5.04
N LEU A 320 -12.58 -8.33 5.33
CA LEU A 320 -13.22 -7.34 6.23
C LEU A 320 -14.57 -6.86 5.67
N ARG A 321 -14.64 -6.54 4.37
CA ARG A 321 -15.92 -6.18 3.73
C ARG A 321 -16.90 -7.35 3.68
N GLY A 322 -16.41 -8.57 3.46
CA GLY A 322 -17.21 -9.79 3.50
C GLY A 322 -17.87 -10.00 4.86
N ALA A 323 -17.17 -9.68 5.96
CA ALA A 323 -17.75 -9.77 7.29
C ALA A 323 -18.99 -8.88 7.47
N ARG A 324 -18.96 -7.65 6.93
CA ARG A 324 -20.12 -6.75 6.94
C ARG A 324 -21.31 -7.32 6.17
N ILE A 325 -21.05 -7.86 4.98
CA ILE A 325 -22.11 -8.43 4.12
C ILE A 325 -22.75 -9.65 4.80
N ASN A 326 -21.94 -10.48 5.46
CA ASN A 326 -22.39 -11.69 6.13
C ASN A 326 -23.13 -11.42 7.46
N MET A 327 -22.93 -10.26 8.08
CA MET A 327 -23.69 -9.80 9.24
C MET A 327 -24.10 -8.32 9.12
N PRO A 328 -25.19 -8.01 8.38
CA PRO A 328 -25.70 -6.65 8.26
C PRO A 328 -26.13 -6.06 9.61
N ASN A 329 -26.65 -6.92 10.48
CA ASN A 329 -27.22 -6.59 11.79
C ASN A 329 -26.31 -7.04 12.94
N ALA A 330 -24.98 -7.05 12.76
CA ALA A 330 -24.07 -7.37 13.87
C ALA A 330 -24.32 -6.41 15.05
N GLU A 331 -24.87 -6.95 16.14
CA GLU A 331 -25.08 -6.20 17.39
C GLU A 331 -23.75 -5.96 18.10
N ARG A 332 -22.78 -6.85 17.89
CA ARG A 332 -21.46 -6.82 18.53
C ARG A 332 -20.34 -6.68 17.53
N LEU A 333 -19.32 -5.91 17.90
CA LEU A 333 -18.11 -5.76 17.10
C LEU A 333 -17.30 -7.07 17.09
N SER A 334 -17.26 -7.78 18.22
CA SER A 334 -16.56 -9.07 18.34
C SER A 334 -17.01 -10.12 17.32
N ASP A 335 -18.29 -10.15 16.97
CA ASP A 335 -18.83 -11.07 15.96
C ASP A 335 -18.28 -10.76 14.56
N MET A 336 -18.12 -9.47 14.22
CA MET A 336 -17.52 -9.05 12.95
C MET A 336 -16.03 -9.44 12.87
N PHE A 337 -15.30 -9.36 13.98
CA PHE A 337 -13.91 -9.82 14.05
C PHE A 337 -13.81 -11.33 13.79
N GLN A 338 -14.74 -12.12 14.35
CA GLN A 338 -14.75 -13.56 14.19
C GLN A 338 -15.05 -13.98 12.75
N ILE A 339 -16.05 -13.35 12.10
CA ILE A 339 -16.43 -13.69 10.71
C ILE A 339 -15.38 -13.25 9.71
N ALA A 340 -14.70 -12.11 9.94
CA ALA A 340 -13.66 -11.65 9.04
C ALA A 340 -12.53 -12.69 8.86
N GLY A 341 -12.26 -13.50 9.89
CA GLY A 341 -11.29 -14.60 9.83
C GLY A 341 -9.85 -14.13 9.56
N VAL A 342 -9.54 -12.85 9.83
CA VAL A 342 -8.20 -12.28 9.66
C VAL A 342 -7.47 -12.09 11.00
N PHE A 343 -8.22 -12.04 12.10
CA PHE A 343 -7.75 -11.83 13.46
C PHE A 343 -7.41 -13.16 14.14
N GLU A 344 -6.47 -13.11 15.08
CA GLU A 344 -6.10 -14.24 15.93
C GLU A 344 -7.14 -14.40 17.07
N SER A 345 -7.23 -15.57 17.69
CA SER A 345 -8.19 -15.82 18.78
C SER A 345 -7.97 -14.91 19.99
N GLU A 346 -6.71 -14.52 20.22
CA GLU A 346 -6.32 -13.57 21.27
C GLU A 346 -6.89 -12.17 21.00
N ASP A 347 -6.82 -11.71 19.74
CA ASP A 347 -7.35 -10.41 19.32
C ASP A 347 -8.88 -10.34 19.53
N ILE A 348 -9.59 -11.40 19.15
CA ILE A 348 -11.05 -11.51 19.33
C ILE A 348 -11.40 -11.51 20.81
N GLY A 349 -10.61 -12.22 21.64
CA GLY A 349 -10.77 -12.24 23.09
C GLY A 349 -10.62 -10.85 23.71
N MET A 350 -9.61 -10.08 23.29
CA MET A 350 -9.41 -8.70 23.72
C MET A 350 -10.56 -7.78 23.28
N ALA A 351 -11.00 -7.86 22.03
CA ALA A 351 -12.14 -7.07 21.54
C ALA A 351 -13.43 -7.40 22.31
N THR A 352 -13.68 -8.69 22.58
CA THR A 352 -14.83 -9.15 23.38
C THR A 352 -14.78 -8.63 24.81
N ALA A 353 -13.60 -8.64 25.44
CA ALA A 353 -13.41 -8.11 26.79
C ALA A 353 -13.59 -6.58 26.84
N GLY A 354 -13.07 -5.86 25.84
CA GLY A 354 -13.26 -4.42 25.67
C GLY A 354 -14.72 -4.04 25.47
N GLU A 355 -15.45 -4.81 24.67
CA GLU A 355 -16.87 -4.61 24.42
C GLU A 355 -17.71 -4.83 25.69
N LYS A 356 -17.46 -5.91 26.44
CA LYS A 356 -18.14 -6.19 27.71
C LYS A 356 -17.86 -5.16 28.81
N SER A 357 -16.64 -4.61 28.84
CA SER A 357 -16.22 -3.62 29.83
C SER A 357 -16.51 -2.18 29.40
N GLY A 358 -17.06 -1.96 28.19
CA GLY A 358 -17.31 -0.63 27.64
C GLY A 358 -16.04 0.15 27.26
N ARG A 359 -14.87 -0.51 27.23
CA ARG A 359 -13.56 0.09 26.90
C ARG A 359 -13.05 -0.32 25.53
N LEU A 360 -13.97 -0.43 24.57
CA LEU A 360 -13.65 -0.89 23.23
C LEU A 360 -12.61 -0.03 22.51
N PRO A 361 -12.66 1.33 22.54
CA PRO A 361 -11.60 2.17 21.96
C PRO A 361 -10.20 1.84 22.49
N GLU A 362 -10.05 1.72 23.81
CA GLU A 362 -8.77 1.39 24.44
C GLU A 362 -8.24 0.03 23.94
N THR A 363 -9.10 -0.98 23.83
CA THR A 363 -8.71 -2.29 23.30
C THR A 363 -8.35 -2.25 21.81
N LEU A 364 -9.06 -1.46 21.00
CA LEU A 364 -8.75 -1.30 19.56
C LEU A 364 -7.43 -0.56 19.36
N GLY A 365 -7.16 0.48 20.16
CA GLY A 365 -5.88 1.18 20.18
C GLY A 365 -4.72 0.27 20.57
N ASN A 366 -4.90 -0.56 21.61
CA ASN A 366 -3.91 -1.56 22.01
C ASN A 366 -3.65 -2.60 20.91
N LEU A 367 -4.70 -3.11 20.26
CA LEU A 367 -4.55 -4.02 19.13
C LEU A 367 -3.83 -3.35 17.95
N SER A 368 -4.17 -2.09 17.64
CA SER A 368 -3.47 -1.31 16.62
C SER A 368 -1.98 -1.26 16.90
N TYR A 369 -1.59 -0.92 18.13
CA TYR A 369 -0.20 -0.86 18.56
C TYR A 369 0.52 -2.22 18.43
N VAL A 370 -0.11 -3.32 18.85
CA VAL A 370 0.45 -4.67 18.69
C VAL A 370 0.72 -5.00 17.23
N TYR A 371 -0.22 -4.68 16.33
CA TYR A 371 -0.03 -4.91 14.89
C TYR A 371 1.00 -3.96 14.26
N GLU A 372 1.13 -2.73 14.75
CA GLU A 372 2.19 -1.80 14.35
C GLU A 372 3.57 -2.34 14.74
N ASP A 373 3.74 -2.87 15.96
CA ASP A 373 4.99 -3.46 16.43
C ASP A 373 5.35 -4.74 15.66
N LYS A 374 4.37 -5.63 15.44
CA LYS A 374 4.52 -6.81 14.54
C LYS A 374 4.96 -6.38 13.12
N ALA A 375 4.45 -5.25 12.61
CA ALA A 375 4.87 -4.71 11.32
C ALA A 375 6.28 -4.10 11.35
N ALA A 376 6.63 -3.38 12.42
CA ALA A 376 7.93 -2.74 12.58
C ALA A 376 9.07 -3.78 12.71
N SER A 377 8.86 -4.82 13.51
CA SER A 377 9.81 -5.93 13.68
C SER A 377 10.09 -6.65 12.35
N LEU A 378 9.04 -6.97 11.56
CA LEU A 378 9.21 -7.57 10.24
C LEU A 378 9.89 -6.63 9.23
N LYS A 379 9.62 -5.32 9.30
CA LYS A 379 10.31 -4.33 8.45
C LYS A 379 11.80 -4.33 8.74
N THR A 380 12.18 -4.31 10.01
CA THR A 380 13.57 -4.34 10.45
C THR A 380 14.24 -5.65 10.04
N ALA A 381 13.61 -6.79 10.29
CA ALA A 381 14.11 -8.09 9.85
C ALA A 381 14.28 -8.17 8.32
N GLY A 382 13.29 -7.71 7.55
CA GLY A 382 13.37 -7.66 6.09
C GLY A 382 14.50 -6.77 5.58
N ARG A 383 14.71 -5.61 6.23
CA ARG A 383 15.83 -4.71 5.91
C ARG A 383 17.19 -5.35 6.22
N ILE A 384 17.31 -6.01 7.37
CA ILE A 384 18.52 -6.75 7.76
C ILE A 384 18.82 -7.84 6.74
N ILE A 385 17.83 -8.66 6.37
CA ILE A 385 17.98 -9.73 5.37
C ILE A 385 18.43 -9.14 4.02
N ALA A 386 17.80 -8.05 3.57
CA ALA A 386 18.16 -7.39 2.32
C ALA A 386 19.60 -6.85 2.32
N ILE A 387 20.05 -6.22 3.42
CA ILE A 387 21.42 -5.71 3.55
C ILE A 387 22.43 -6.88 3.55
N HIS A 388 22.17 -7.95 4.30
CA HIS A 388 23.05 -9.12 4.32
C HIS A 388 23.12 -9.79 2.95
N ALA A 389 22.01 -9.92 2.23
CA ALA A 389 22.00 -10.45 0.87
C ALA A 389 22.86 -9.59 -0.09
N ILE A 390 22.80 -8.26 0.03
CA ILE A 390 23.68 -7.36 -0.73
C ILE A 390 25.14 -7.61 -0.36
N ILE A 391 25.50 -7.61 0.93
CA ILE A 391 26.88 -7.80 1.39
C ILE A 391 27.43 -9.16 0.92
N ILE A 392 26.68 -10.24 1.09
CA ILE A 392 27.09 -11.58 0.64
C ILE A 392 27.30 -11.58 -0.88
N SER A 393 26.41 -10.95 -1.65
CA SER A 393 26.61 -10.82 -3.10
C SER A 393 27.89 -10.07 -3.47
N GLN A 394 28.25 -9.03 -2.70
CA GLN A 394 29.48 -8.26 -2.92
C GLN A 394 30.72 -9.06 -2.54
N ILE A 395 30.69 -9.79 -1.43
CA ILE A 395 31.79 -10.67 -1.02
C ILE A 395 31.99 -11.77 -2.04
N LEU A 396 30.91 -12.41 -2.53
CA LEU A 396 31.00 -13.44 -3.56
C LEU A 396 31.61 -12.87 -4.85
N LEU A 397 31.11 -11.72 -5.32
CA LEU A 397 31.61 -11.08 -6.54
C LEU A 397 33.08 -10.68 -6.40
N THR A 398 33.46 -10.07 -5.28
CA THR A 398 34.84 -9.66 -5.00
C THR A 398 35.76 -10.86 -4.78
N GLY A 399 35.27 -11.91 -4.13
CA GLY A 399 36.00 -13.16 -3.90
C GLY A 399 36.30 -13.88 -5.21
N VAL A 400 35.32 -13.99 -6.12
CA VAL A 400 35.55 -14.53 -7.47
C VAL A 400 36.55 -13.67 -8.23
N ALA A 401 36.42 -12.34 -8.18
CA ALA A 401 37.38 -11.44 -8.79
C ALA A 401 38.80 -11.61 -8.20
N ALA A 402 38.92 -11.82 -6.87
CA ALA A 402 40.19 -12.05 -6.19
C ALA A 402 40.81 -13.41 -6.54
N ILE A 403 40.02 -14.47 -6.70
CA ILE A 403 40.51 -15.78 -7.16
C ILE A 403 41.02 -15.67 -8.61
N LEU A 404 40.28 -14.98 -9.48
CA LEU A 404 40.74 -14.71 -10.85
C LEU A 404 42.02 -13.86 -10.85
N MET A 405 42.13 -12.88 -9.95
CA MET A 405 43.33 -12.07 -9.77
C MET A 405 44.52 -12.92 -9.30
N MET A 406 44.36 -13.76 -8.28
CA MET A 406 45.42 -14.67 -7.82
C MET A 406 45.83 -15.65 -8.90
N THR A 407 44.88 -16.19 -9.66
CA THR A 407 45.18 -17.11 -10.77
C THR A 407 45.99 -16.39 -11.86
N GLY A 408 45.59 -15.16 -12.22
CA GLY A 408 46.33 -14.33 -13.17
C GLY A 408 47.72 -13.94 -12.67
N TYR A 409 47.85 -13.63 -11.37
CA TYR A 409 49.11 -13.28 -10.73
C TYR A 409 50.05 -14.48 -10.59
N ARG A 410 49.54 -15.66 -10.24
CA ARG A 410 50.30 -16.91 -10.19
C ARG A 410 50.85 -17.28 -11.56
N GLN A 411 50.03 -17.19 -12.61
CA GLN A 411 50.49 -17.40 -14.00
C GLN A 411 51.61 -16.42 -14.42
N PHE A 412 51.68 -15.25 -13.79
CA PHE A 412 52.77 -14.29 -14.00
C PHE A 412 54.02 -14.62 -13.18
N LEU A 413 53.87 -15.08 -11.94
CA LEU A 413 54.98 -15.41 -11.04
C LEU A 413 55.61 -16.77 -11.32
N ASP A 414 54.85 -17.77 -11.77
CA ASP A 414 55.32 -19.15 -11.98
C ASP A 414 56.61 -19.21 -12.86
N PRO A 415 56.76 -18.42 -13.95
CA PRO A 415 58.02 -18.36 -14.71
C PRO A 415 59.22 -17.80 -13.94
N PHE A 416 59.01 -16.87 -13.00
CA PHE A 416 60.09 -16.33 -12.16
C PHE A 416 60.46 -17.29 -11.03
N LEU A 417 59.47 -17.92 -10.41
CA LEU A 417 59.67 -18.84 -9.28
C LEU A 417 60.30 -20.15 -9.72
N ASN A 418 59.99 -20.63 -10.92
CA ASN A 418 60.56 -21.88 -11.47
C ASN A 418 61.94 -21.70 -12.11
N GLY A 419 62.56 -20.51 -12.01
CA GLY A 419 63.93 -20.27 -12.49
C GLY A 419 64.10 -20.38 -14.01
N SER A 420 63.03 -20.40 -14.80
CA SER A 420 63.09 -20.56 -16.26
C SER A 420 63.49 -19.27 -17.00
N MET A 421 63.83 -18.21 -16.27
CA MET A 421 64.46 -17.00 -16.78
C MET A 421 65.75 -16.71 -15.99
N GLY A 422 66.70 -17.65 -16.05
CA GLY A 422 68.13 -17.31 -15.99
C GLY A 422 68.57 -16.74 -17.36
N PRO A 423 69.67 -15.96 -17.40
CA PRO A 423 70.03 -15.07 -18.52
C PRO A 423 70.07 -15.73 -19.90
#